data_AF-A0A7C3XDM8-F1
#
_entry.id   AF-A0A7C3XDM8-F1
#
_cell.length_a   1.000
_cell.length_b   1.000
_cell.length_c   1.000
_cell.angle_alpha   90.00
_cell.angle_beta   90.00
_cell.angle_gamma   90.00
#
_symmetry.space_group_name_H-M   'P 1'
#
loop_
_entity.id
_entity.type
_entity.pdbx_description
1 polymer ?
#
loop_
_entity_poly.entity_id
_entity_poly.type
_entity_poly.pdbx_seq_one_letter_code
_entity_poly.pdbx_strand_id
1 'polypeptide(L)' 'MTDSRSFAKIRIGIASPKQIREWSQGEVKKPETINYRTFKPERDGLFCERIFGP' A
#
# COMPACT_ATOMS: atom_id res chain seq x y z
N MET A 1 -15.57 7.64 -16.04
CA MET A 1 -16.85 7.17 -15.45
C MET A 1 -16.72 7.23 -13.93
N THR A 2 -16.62 8.43 -13.39
CA THR A 2 -17.68 9.26 -12.76
C THR A 2 -17.69 9.02 -11.26
N ASP A 3 -17.26 10.02 -10.48
CA ASP A 3 -17.82 10.20 -9.15
C ASP A 3 -18.14 11.68 -8.89
N SER A 4 -19.33 12.08 -9.34
CA SER A 4 -20.03 13.26 -8.85
C SER A 4 -20.83 12.85 -7.60
N ARG A 5 -20.13 12.47 -6.53
CA ARG A 5 -20.76 12.12 -5.25
C ARG A 5 -20.27 13.07 -4.17
N SER A 6 -21.15 14.01 -3.82
CA SER A 6 -21.02 14.84 -2.63
C SER A 6 -21.07 13.95 -1.39
N PHE A 7 -19.93 13.76 -0.75
CA PHE A 7 -19.88 13.19 0.60
C PHE A 7 -20.67 14.10 1.55
N ALA A 8 -21.69 13.55 2.22
CA ALA A 8 -22.50 14.33 3.18
C ALA A 8 -21.69 14.77 4.42
N LYS A 9 -20.63 14.01 4.75
CA LYS A 9 -19.69 14.30 5.84
C LYS A 9 -18.43 13.43 5.71
N ILE A 10 -17.32 13.95 6.19
CA ILE A 10 -16.05 13.24 6.32
C ILE A 10 -15.75 13.08 7.82
N ARG A 11 -15.20 11.94 8.23
CA ARG A 11 -14.82 11.66 9.62
C ARG A 11 -13.35 11.32 9.69
N ILE A 12 -12.71 11.77 10.76
CA ILE A 12 -11.33 11.44 11.11
C ILE A 12 -11.32 10.78 12.49
N GLY A 13 -10.40 9.84 12.70
CA GLY A 13 -10.26 9.12 13.95
C GLY A 13 -8.95 8.35 13.98
N ILE A 14 -8.57 7.87 15.16
CA ILE A 14 -7.37 7.06 15.32
C ILE A 14 -7.61 5.67 14.75
N ALA A 15 -6.72 5.21 13.87
CA ALA A 15 -6.76 3.86 13.33
C ALA A 15 -6.20 2.85 14.34
N SER A 16 -6.95 1.78 14.60
CA SER A 16 -6.46 0.66 15.42
C SER A 16 -5.44 -0.19 14.66
N PRO A 17 -4.57 -0.96 15.36
CA PRO A 17 -3.65 -1.89 14.72
C PRO A 17 -4.33 -2.92 13.81
N LYS A 18 -5.59 -3.29 14.12
CA LYS A 18 -6.38 -4.20 13.29
C LYS A 18 -6.76 -3.53 11.96
N GLN A 19 -7.27 -2.30 12.00
CA GLN A 19 -7.62 -1.53 10.80
C GLN A 19 -6.43 -1.30 9.88
N ILE A 20 -5.25 -0.98 10.45
CA ILE A 20 -4.02 -0.80 9.65
C ILE A 20 -3.67 -2.08 8.88
N ARG A 21 -3.80 -3.25 9.53
CA ARG A 21 -3.57 -4.54 8.87
C ARG A 21 -4.64 -4.89 7.84
N GLU A 22 -5.89 -4.50 8.07
CA GLU A 22 -6.99 -4.68 7.11
C GLU A 22 -6.80 -3.83 5.84
N TRP A 23 -6.18 -2.64 5.95
CA TRP A 23 -5.86 -1.81 4.79
C TRP A 23 -4.65 -2.33 4.01
N SER A 24 -3.70 -2.92 4.71
CA SER A 24 -2.49 -3.48 4.11
C SER A 24 -2.81 -4.68 3.22
N GLN A 25 -2.18 -4.75 2.05
CA GLN A 25 -2.23 -5.89 1.15
C GLN A 25 -1.02 -6.84 1.33
N GLY A 26 -0.13 -6.54 2.28
CA GLY A 26 1.06 -7.33 2.56
C GLY A 26 2.09 -6.59 3.42
N GLU A 27 2.99 -7.33 4.04
CA GLU A 27 4.03 -6.80 4.93
C GLU A 27 5.34 -6.60 4.17
N VAL A 28 5.91 -5.40 4.26
CA VAL A 28 7.27 -5.11 3.80
C VAL A 28 8.26 -5.54 4.87
N LYS A 29 9.17 -6.45 4.51
CA LYS A 29 10.13 -7.05 5.45
C LYS A 29 11.55 -6.54 5.27
N LYS A 30 11.86 -5.99 4.10
CA LYS A 30 13.20 -5.55 3.78
C LYS A 30 13.22 -4.08 3.33
N PRO A 31 14.32 -3.35 3.58
CA PRO A 31 14.45 -1.95 3.20
C PRO A 31 14.80 -1.76 1.71
N GLU A 32 15.11 -2.83 0.96
CA GLU A 32 15.49 -2.68 -0.43
C GLU A 32 14.33 -2.21 -1.31
N THR A 33 14.68 -1.50 -2.38
CA THR A 33 13.73 -0.87 -3.29
C THR A 33 13.65 -1.64 -4.60
N ILE A 34 14.58 -1.36 -5.51
CA ILE A 34 14.69 -1.94 -6.84
C ILE A 34 16.11 -2.44 -7.05
N ASN A 35 16.25 -3.47 -7.85
CA ASN A 35 17.56 -3.95 -8.26
C ASN A 35 18.23 -2.95 -9.21
N TYR A 36 19.49 -2.59 -8.94
CA TYR A 36 20.19 -1.59 -9.74
C TYR A 36 20.52 -2.04 -11.18
N ARG A 37 20.55 -3.34 -11.47
CA ARG A 37 20.86 -3.86 -12.82
C ARG A 37 19.61 -4.14 -13.63
N THR A 38 18.63 -4.79 -13.01
CA THR A 38 17.43 -5.27 -13.72
C THR A 38 16.28 -4.28 -13.64
N PHE A 39 16.37 -3.27 -12.76
CA PHE A 39 15.30 -2.33 -12.42
C PHE A 39 14.01 -3.01 -11.94
N LYS A 40 14.08 -4.30 -11.57
CA LYS A 40 12.96 -5.04 -11.02
C LYS A 40 12.83 -4.77 -9.53
N PRO A 41 11.60 -4.64 -9.00
CA PRO A 41 11.39 -4.52 -7.56
C PRO A 41 11.93 -5.72 -6.79
N GLU A 42 12.53 -5.43 -5.63
CA GLU A 42 13.02 -6.49 -4.75
C GLU A 42 11.85 -7.17 -4.02
N ARG A 43 11.94 -8.50 -3.88
CA ARG A 43 10.88 -9.28 -3.21
C ARG A 43 10.83 -8.95 -1.71
N ASP A 44 9.62 -8.66 -1.24
CA ASP A 44 9.31 -8.19 0.13
C ASP A 44 9.96 -6.84 0.49
N GLY A 45 10.46 -6.12 -0.53
CA GLY A 45 10.98 -4.77 -0.42
C GLY A 45 9.89 -3.70 -0.55
N LEU A 46 10.31 -2.44 -0.54
CA LEU A 46 9.43 -1.26 -0.53
C LEU A 46 8.56 -1.13 -1.78
N PHE A 47 8.95 -1.76 -2.89
CA PHE A 47 8.20 -1.75 -4.15
C PHE A 47 7.71 -3.14 -4.57
N CYS A 48 7.59 -4.09 -3.63
CA CYS A 48 7.22 -5.46 -3.97
C CYS A 48 5.85 -5.54 -4.67
N GLU A 49 5.83 -6.03 -5.91
CA GLU A 49 4.62 -6.18 -6.74
C GLU A 49 3.55 -7.07 -6.09
N ARG A 50 3.95 -7.99 -5.21
CA ARG A 50 3.01 -8.83 -4.45
C ARG A 50 2.20 -8.05 -3.42
N ILE A 51 2.76 -6.95 -2.90
CA ILE A 51 2.11 -6.10 -1.90
C ILE A 51 1.32 -5.00 -2.60
N PHE A 52 1.89 -4.36 -3.61
CA PHE A 52 1.32 -3.15 -4.21
C PHE A 52 0.63 -3.36 -5.57
N GLY A 53 0.75 -4.55 -6.15
CA GLY A 53 0.28 -4.85 -7.51
C GLY A 53 1.37 -4.63 -8.57
N PRO A 54 1.09 -5.05 -9.82
CA PRO A 54 1.94 -4.74 -10.98
C PRO A 54 1.96 -3.24 -11.31
#